data_AF-A0A1Y3G0F6-F1
#
_entry.id   AF-A0A1Y3G0F6-F1
#
_cell.length_a   1.000
_cell.length_b   1.000
_cell.length_c   1.000
_cell.angle_alpha   90.00
_cell.angle_beta   90.00
_cell.angle_gamma   90.00
#
_symmetry.space_group_name_H-M   'P 1'
#
loop_
_entity.id
_entity.type
_entity.pdbx_description
1 polymer ?
#
loop_
_entity_poly.entity_id
_entity_poly.type
_entity_poly.pdbx_seq_one_letter_code
_entity_poly.pdbx_strand_id
1 'polypeptide(L)' 'DLKLEEKAMADLREGIAYCESVRDFVSRDLLLKILANEEEHEDFLDRQFDLIKQIGIERYIQLNSAAAPDQE' A
#
# COMPACT_ATOMS: atom_id res chain seq x y z
N ASP A 1 -5.91 -4.69 -4.49
CA ASP A 1 -5.19 -3.76 -3.61
C ASP A 1 -4.36 -2.79 -4.42
N LEU A 2 -3.34 -3.22 -5.18
CA LEU A 2 -2.49 -2.30 -5.95
C LEU A 2 -3.24 -1.23 -6.78
N LYS A 3 -4.24 -1.61 -7.59
CA LYS A 3 -5.07 -0.65 -8.36
C LYS A 3 -5.88 0.33 -7.52
N LEU A 4 -6.21 -0.06 -6.28
CA LEU A 4 -6.90 0.82 -5.34
C LEU A 4 -5.91 1.85 -4.81
N GLU A 5 -4.68 1.45 -4.50
CA GLU A 5 -3.60 2.36 -4.09
C GLU A 5 -3.23 3.35 -5.19
N GLU A 6 -3.07 2.89 -6.44
CA GLU A 6 -2.82 3.75 -7.61
C GLU A 6 -3.87 4.86 -7.73
N LYS A 7 -5.14 4.51 -7.52
CA LYS A 7 -6.24 5.47 -7.54
C LYS A 7 -6.19 6.41 -6.33
N ALA A 8 -6.00 5.87 -5.13
CA ALA A 8 -5.93 6.66 -3.89
C ALA A 8 -4.80 7.69 -3.96
N MET A 9 -3.61 7.31 -4.42
CA MET A 9 -2.49 8.24 -4.60
C MET A 9 -2.80 9.35 -5.62
N ALA A 10 -3.50 9.04 -6.71
CA ALA A 10 -3.92 10.05 -7.68
C ALA A 10 -4.90 11.06 -7.06
N ASP A 11 -5.92 10.56 -6.35
CA ASP A 11 -6.91 11.38 -5.65
C ASP A 11 -6.25 12.24 -4.56
N LEU A 12 -5.28 11.69 -3.82
CA LEU A 12 -4.52 12.40 -2.77
C LEU A 12 -3.64 13.51 -3.37
N ARG A 13 -2.94 13.25 -4.48
CA ARG A 13 -2.11 14.25 -5.16
C ARG A 13 -2.96 15.41 -5.68
N GLU A 14 -4.15 15.14 -6.22
CA GLU A 14 -5.10 16.18 -6.62
C GLU A 14 -5.61 16.96 -5.40
N GLY A 15 -5.98 16.28 -4.32
CA GLY A 15 -6.43 16.90 -3.07
C GLY A 15 -5.37 17.81 -2.44
N ILE A 16 -4.10 17.39 -2.44
CA ILE A 16 -2.96 18.20 -1.98
C ILE A 16 -2.86 19.49 -2.80
N ALA A 17 -2.89 19.39 -4.13
CA ALA A 17 -2.81 20.56 -5.01
C ALA A 17 -3.99 21.53 -4.77
N TYR A 18 -5.19 21.00 -4.53
CA TYR A 18 -6.35 21.80 -4.16
C TYR A 18 -6.15 22.53 -2.82
N CYS A 19 -5.73 21.82 -1.77
CA CYS A 19 -5.44 22.41 -0.46
C CYS A 19 -4.40 23.54 -0.55
N GLU A 20 -3.35 23.36 -1.36
CA GLU A 20 -2.35 24.42 -1.61
C GLU A 20 -2.96 25.65 -2.31
N SER A 21 -3.85 25.44 -3.29
CA SER A 21 -4.51 26.54 -4.01
C SER A 21 -5.39 27.43 -3.11
N VAL A 22 -6.00 26.84 -2.08
CA VAL A 22 -6.86 27.55 -1.12
C VAL A 22 -6.13 27.90 0.19
N ARG A 23 -4.82 27.61 0.26
CA ARG A 23 -3.94 27.84 1.43
C ARG A 23 -4.38 27.11 2.70
N ASP A 24 -5.00 25.93 2.55
CA ASP A 24 -5.30 25.03 3.66
C ASP A 24 -4.12 24.09 3.92
N PHE A 25 -3.16 24.56 4.71
CA PHE A 25 -1.93 23.80 4.97
C PHE A 25 -2.11 22.65 5.96
N VAL A 26 -3.12 22.70 6.82
CA VAL A 26 -3.35 21.64 7.82
C VAL A 26 -3.90 20.38 7.13
N SER A 27 -4.91 20.56 6.27
CA SER A 27 -5.42 19.45 5.46
C SER A 27 -4.37 18.94 4.49
N ARG A 28 -3.59 19.83 3.85
CA ARG A 28 -2.46 19.47 2.99
C ARG A 28 -1.47 18.55 3.71
N ASP A 29 -1.04 18.90 4.92
CA ASP A 29 -0.09 18.11 5.69
C ASP A 29 -0.67 16.74 6.10
N LEU A 30 -1.97 16.65 6.36
CA LEU A 30 -2.64 15.38 6.61
C LEU A 30 -2.65 14.50 5.35
N LEU A 31 -3.04 15.07 4.19
CA LEU A 31 -3.06 14.33 2.93
C LEU A 31 -1.66 13.86 2.51
N LEU A 32 -0.61 14.64 2.77
CA LEU A 32 0.78 14.23 2.54
C LEU A 32 1.17 12.99 3.38
N LYS A 33 0.76 12.94 4.64
CA LYS A 33 1.02 11.77 5.50
C LYS A 33 0.31 10.53 5.02
N ILE A 34 -0.93 10.69 4.55
CA ILE A 34 -1.70 9.58 3.97
C ILE A 34 -1.02 9.12 2.68
N LEU A 35 -0.64 10.04 1.79
CA LEU A 35 0.06 9.71 0.55
C LEU A 35 1.35 8.91 0.80
N ALA A 36 2.16 9.31 1.79
CA ALA A 36 3.36 8.57 2.15
C ALA A 36 3.04 7.13 2.62
N ASN A 37 1.97 6.93 3.39
CA ASN A 37 1.56 5.59 3.80
C ASN A 37 1.10 4.73 2.61
N GLU A 38 0.35 5.31 1.65
CA GLU A 38 -0.07 4.56 0.46
C GLU A 38 1.11 4.21 -0.46
N GLU A 39 2.12 5.08 -0.56
CA GLU A 39 3.37 4.78 -1.28
C GLU A 39 4.15 3.64 -0.59
N GLU A 40 4.18 3.59 0.75
CA GLU A 40 4.76 2.46 1.49
C GLU A 40 3.97 1.15 1.30
N HIS A 41 2.64 1.23 1.18
CA HIS A 41 1.78 0.08 0.88
C HIS A 41 1.98 -0.44 -0.55
N GLU A 42 2.09 0.45 -1.54
CA GLU A 42 2.42 0.09 -2.92
C GLU A 42 3.76 -0.67 -2.98
N ASP A 43 4.80 -0.11 -2.35
CA ASP A 43 6.13 -0.70 -2.22
C ASP A 43 6.09 -2.11 -1.61
N PHE A 44 5.26 -2.30 -0.58
CA PHE A 44 5.08 -3.60 0.06
C PHE A 44 4.47 -4.62 -0.90
N LEU A 45 3.41 -4.24 -1.62
CA LEU A 45 2.71 -5.12 -2.56
C LEU A 45 3.63 -5.53 -3.72
N ASP A 46 4.40 -4.58 -4.26
CA ASP A 46 5.37 -4.86 -5.33
C ASP A 46 6.45 -5.85 -4.88
N ARG A 47 6.98 -5.67 -3.67
CA ARG A 47 7.91 -6.65 -3.07
C ARG A 47 7.28 -8.02 -2.90
N GLN A 48 5.99 -8.12 -2.55
CA GLN A 48 5.30 -9.41 -2.48
C GLN A 48 5.18 -10.07 -3.86
N PHE A 49 4.82 -9.31 -4.90
CA PHE A 49 4.75 -9.85 -6.26
C PHE A 49 6.12 -10.34 -6.76
N ASP A 50 7.18 -9.59 -6.46
CA ASP A 50 8.54 -10.02 -6.80
C ASP A 50 8.98 -11.25 -6.02
N LEU A 51 8.62 -11.34 -4.74
CA LEU A 51 8.86 -12.54 -3.94
C LEU A 51 8.17 -13.77 -4.56
N ILE A 52 6.89 -13.65 -4.95
CA ILE A 52 6.16 -14.72 -5.64
C ILE A 52 6.90 -15.18 -6.90
N LYS A 53 7.40 -14.25 -7.72
CA LYS A 53 8.18 -14.57 -8.93
C LYS A 53 9.47 -15.32 -8.61
N GLN A 54 10.13 -15.00 -7.49
CA GLN A 54 11.39 -15.60 -7.09
C GLN A 54 11.24 -17.01 -6.50
N ILE A 55 10.26 -17.23 -5.62
CA ILE A 55 10.15 -18.50 -4.87
C ILE A 55 9.08 -19.46 -5.41
N GLY A 56 8.17 -18.97 -6.25
CA GLY A 56 6.99 -19.70 -6.72
C GLY A 56 5.78 -19.50 -5.80
N ILE A 57 4.58 -19.59 -6.38
CA ILE A 57 3.32 -19.31 -5.66
C ILE A 57 3.07 -20.30 -4.53
N GLU A 58 3.46 -21.57 -4.68
CA GLU A 58 3.27 -22.61 -3.66
C GLU A 58 4.11 -22.31 -2.40
N ARG A 59 5.37 -21.87 -2.59
CA ARG A 59 6.25 -21.50 -1.47
C ARG A 59 5.80 -20.21 -0.80
N TYR A 60 5.29 -19.25 -1.57
CA TYR A 60 4.72 -18.03 -1.03
C TYR A 60 3.47 -18.31 -0.18
N ILE A 61 2.58 -19.20 -0.64
CA ILE A 61 1.41 -19.65 0.13
C ILE A 61 1.87 -20.33 1.42
N GLN A 62 2.82 -21.25 1.34
CA GLN A 62 3.35 -21.92 2.53
C GLN A 62 3.95 -20.93 3.54
N LEU A 63 4.73 -19.94 3.08
CA LEU A 63 5.32 -18.90 3.92
C LEU A 63 4.25 -18.06 4.66
N ASN A 64 3.12 -17.79 4.03
CA ASN A 64 2.03 -16.98 4.56
C ASN A 64 0.91 -17.79 5.22
N SER A 65 1.08 -19.11 5.35
CA SER A 65 0.12 -19.99 6.04
C SER A 65 0.55 -20.25 7.47
N ALA A 66 -0.40 -20.32 8.39
CA ALA A 66 -0.14 -20.84 9.73
C ALA A 66 0.07 -22.36 9.67
N ALA A 67 0.86 -22.90 10.61
CA ALA A 67 0.96 -24.34 10.80
C ALA A 67 -0.40 -24.92 11.19
N ALA A 68 -0.63 -26.19 10.84
CA ALA A 68 -1.80 -26.91 11.34
C ALA A 68 -1.74 -26.95 12.88
N PRO A 69 -2.88 -26.82 13.57
CA PRO A 69 -2.92 -27.00 15.02
C PRO A 69 -2.54 -28.43 15.40
N ASP A 70 -1.99 -28.60 16.60
CA ASP A 70 -1.78 -29.92 17.17
C ASP A 70 -3.13 -30.64 17.31
N GLN A 71 -3.15 -31.93 16.99
CA GLN A 71 -4.32 -32.78 17.20
C GLN A 71 -4.32 -33.26 18.65
N GLU A 72 -5.13 -32.64 19.51
CA GLU A 72 -5.47 -33.17 20.85
C GLU A 72 -6.46 -34.34 20.77
#